data_AF-A0A9D4RCT1-F1
#
_entry.id   AF-A0A9D4RCT1-F1
#
_cell.length_a   1.000
_cell.length_b   1.000
_cell.length_c   1.000
_cell.angle_alpha   90.00
_cell.angle_beta   90.00
_cell.angle_gamma   90.00
#
_symmetry.space_group_name_H-M   'P 1'
#
loop_
_entity.id
_entity.type
_entity.pdbx_description
1 polymer ?
#
loop_
_entity_poly.entity_id
_entity_poly.type
_entity_poly.pdbx_seq_one_letter_code
_entity_poly.pdbx_strand_id
1 'polypeptide(L)'
;MSDTASKKQNILAHKYEEPECKSRACFDAASWVSKFGKTSKDTEVSSLPVKATSKECPLDKDELGRHTWGFLHTMAANYPEQPSEQQQRDMKDMMHLFSKFYPCNYCAEDLRETMKKYEPQTGSQEDFSQWMCKMHNIVNVKLGKPEFDCGLVNQRWRDGWKDGSCD
;
A
#
# COMPACT_ATOMS: atom_id res chain seq x y z
N MET A 1 34.13 42.95 22.71
CA MET A 1 32.85 42.33 23.12
C MET A 1 31.91 42.42 21.93
N SER A 2 31.92 41.41 21.06
CA SER A 2 31.05 41.34 19.88
C SER A 2 30.33 40.02 19.98
N ASP A 3 29.10 40.07 20.47
CA ASP A 3 28.26 38.92 20.74
C ASP A 3 27.27 38.79 19.57
N THR A 4 27.59 37.90 18.62
CA THR A 4 26.72 37.58 17.49
C THR A 4 25.82 36.42 17.90
N ALA A 5 24.70 36.76 18.55
CA ALA A 5 23.66 35.81 18.87
C ALA A 5 23.03 35.26 17.57
N SER A 6 23.31 33.99 17.31
CA SER A 6 22.76 33.18 16.22
C SER A 6 21.22 33.18 16.26
N LYS A 7 20.60 33.67 15.18
CA LYS A 7 19.15 33.59 14.95
C LYS A 7 18.74 32.13 14.83
N LYS A 8 18.05 31.59 15.83
CA LYS A 8 17.33 30.31 15.71
C LYS A 8 16.25 30.45 14.63
N GLN A 9 16.36 29.64 13.58
CA GLN A 9 15.29 29.47 12.59
C GLN A 9 14.06 28.89 13.28
N ASN A 10 12.99 29.68 13.29
CA ASN A 10 11.69 29.31 13.79
C ASN A 10 11.00 28.46 12.71
N ILE A 11 11.09 27.13 12.80
CA ILE A 11 10.30 26.23 11.95
C ILE A 11 8.86 26.34 12.44
N LEU A 12 8.02 27.03 11.66
CA LEU A 12 6.58 27.10 11.91
C LEU A 12 6.02 25.68 11.85
N ALA A 13 5.67 25.12 13.01
CA ALA A 13 4.80 23.96 13.11
C ALA A 13 3.42 24.38 12.58
N HIS A 14 3.18 24.15 11.28
CA HIS A 14 1.82 24.12 10.77
C HIS A 14 1.09 23.02 11.54
N LYS A 15 0.12 23.41 12.37
CA LYS A 15 -0.84 22.48 12.97
C LYS A 15 -1.64 21.88 11.80
N TYR A 16 -1.22 20.70 11.36
CA TYR A 16 -1.99 19.90 10.43
C TYR A 16 -3.15 19.31 11.22
N GLU A 17 -4.36 19.79 11.00
CA GLU A 17 -5.56 19.07 11.41
C GLU A 17 -5.67 17.87 10.46
N GLU A 18 -5.34 16.68 10.97
CA GLU A 18 -5.46 15.45 10.19
C GLU A 18 -6.92 15.28 9.75
N PRO A 19 -7.20 15.21 8.43
CA PRO A 19 -8.55 14.89 7.98
C PRO A 19 -8.96 13.52 8.52
N GLU A 20 -10.25 13.32 8.77
CA GLU A 20 -10.80 12.07 9.31
C GLU A 20 -10.44 10.88 8.39
N CYS A 21 -9.41 10.13 8.75
CA CYS A 21 -9.01 8.93 8.02
C CYS A 21 -9.60 7.69 8.67
N LYS A 22 -10.45 6.98 7.92
CA LYS A 22 -11.08 5.71 8.35
C LYS A 22 -10.31 4.47 7.90
N SER A 23 -9.21 4.64 7.17
CA SER A 23 -8.42 3.54 6.63
C SER A 23 -7.44 2.99 7.66
N ARG A 24 -7.25 1.65 7.65
CA ARG A 24 -6.19 0.99 8.43
C ARG A 24 -4.80 1.52 8.11
N ALA A 25 -4.60 2.08 6.92
CA ALA A 25 -3.34 2.70 6.51
C ALA A 25 -2.95 3.93 7.35
N CYS A 26 -3.88 4.52 8.11
CA CYS A 26 -3.64 5.72 8.90
C CYS A 26 -3.29 5.46 10.37
N PHE A 27 -3.29 4.20 10.81
CA PHE A 27 -3.03 3.84 12.19
C PHE A 27 -1.92 2.80 12.29
N ASP A 28 -1.03 2.96 13.26
CA ASP A 28 -0.18 1.84 13.67
C ASP A 28 -1.06 0.71 14.25
N ALA A 29 -0.51 -0.50 14.33
CA ALA A 29 -1.26 -1.67 14.78
C ALA A 29 -1.87 -1.51 16.18
N ALA A 30 -1.14 -0.90 17.13
CA ALA A 30 -1.62 -0.69 18.49
C ALA A 30 -2.74 0.36 18.53
N SER A 31 -2.59 1.45 17.77
CA SER A 31 -3.58 2.50 17.60
C SER A 31 -4.86 1.98 16.93
N TRP A 32 -4.74 1.06 15.97
CA TRP A 32 -5.88 0.41 15.32
C TRP A 32 -6.68 -0.44 16.30
N VAL A 33 -6.01 -1.37 17.01
CA VAL A 33 -6.65 -2.24 18.01
C VAL A 33 -7.30 -1.40 19.11
N SER A 34 -6.62 -0.35 19.59
CA SER A 34 -7.17 0.53 20.63
C SER A 34 -8.41 1.33 20.19
N LYS A 35 -8.51 1.74 18.91
CA LYS A 35 -9.60 2.59 18.41
C LYS A 35 -10.77 1.80 17.83
N PHE A 36 -10.48 0.67 17.18
CA PHE A 36 -11.45 -0.07 16.36
C PHE A 36 -11.58 -1.55 16.75
N GLY A 37 -10.68 -2.07 17.59
CA GLY A 37 -10.77 -3.44 18.11
C GLY A 37 -12.00 -3.62 19.02
N LYS A 38 -12.73 -4.73 18.83
CA LYS A 38 -13.80 -5.10 19.76
C LYS A 38 -13.19 -5.54 21.09
N THR A 39 -13.76 -5.08 22.20
CA THR A 39 -13.37 -5.49 23.55
C THR A 39 -13.70 -6.96 23.81
N SER A 40 -12.84 -7.88 23.38
CA SER A 40 -12.71 -9.19 24.01
C SER A 40 -11.79 -9.04 25.21
N LYS A 41 -12.36 -9.16 26.42
CA LYS A 41 -11.58 -9.34 27.64
C LYS A 41 -10.73 -10.61 27.49
N ASP A 42 -9.48 -10.47 27.93
CA ASP A 42 -8.45 -11.50 28.07
C ASP A 42 -7.64 -11.81 26.81
N THR A 43 -6.66 -10.93 26.52
CA THR A 43 -5.37 -11.38 25.97
C THR A 43 -4.26 -10.49 26.53
N GLU A 44 -3.47 -11.08 27.41
CA GLU A 44 -2.20 -10.55 27.88
C GLU A 44 -1.29 -10.26 26.67
N VAL A 45 -0.93 -8.99 26.47
CA VAL A 45 -0.04 -8.57 25.38
C VAL A 45 1.35 -9.12 25.70
N SER A 46 1.62 -10.33 25.22
CA SER A 46 2.97 -10.87 25.13
C SER A 46 3.74 -10.02 24.13
N SER A 47 4.52 -9.08 24.63
CA SER A 47 5.54 -8.36 23.88
C SER A 47 6.61 -9.37 23.46
N LEU A 48 6.33 -10.15 22.41
CA LEU A 48 7.35 -10.93 21.75
C LEU A 48 8.33 -9.95 21.11
N PRO A 49 9.64 -10.14 21.30
CA PRO A 49 10.63 -9.32 20.63
C PRO A 49 10.49 -9.57 19.13
N VAL A 50 10.13 -8.51 18.38
CA VAL A 50 10.29 -8.49 16.93
C VAL A 50 11.74 -8.86 16.67
N LYS A 51 11.95 -10.05 16.10
CA LYS A 51 13.28 -10.56 15.80
C LYS A 51 13.85 -9.70 14.67
N ALA A 52 14.45 -8.58 15.05
CA ALA A 52 15.14 -7.65 14.17
C ALA A 52 16.29 -8.38 13.51
N THR A 53 16.03 -8.94 12.34
CA THR A 53 17.05 -9.48 11.45
C THR A 53 16.82 -9.02 10.02
N SER A 54 16.27 -7.81 9.82
CA SER A 54 16.61 -7.09 8.59
C SER A 54 18.02 -6.58 8.78
N LYS A 55 19.00 -7.25 8.18
CA LYS A 55 20.27 -6.58 7.88
C LYS A 55 19.89 -5.32 7.10
N GLU A 56 20.48 -4.17 7.44
CA GLU A 56 20.26 -2.89 6.73
C GLU A 56 20.86 -2.94 5.32
N CYS A 57 20.39 -3.87 4.50
CA CYS A 57 20.83 -4.12 3.13
C CYS A 57 19.78 -3.58 2.15
N PRO A 58 20.18 -3.20 0.92
CA PRO A 58 19.23 -2.95 -0.15
C PRO A 58 18.35 -4.17 -0.39
N LEU A 59 17.08 -3.92 -0.68
CA LEU A 59 16.10 -4.98 -0.95
C LEU A 59 16.52 -5.83 -2.14
N ASP A 60 16.40 -7.15 -2.01
CA ASP A 60 16.48 -8.03 -3.16
C ASP A 60 15.23 -7.93 -4.05
N LYS A 61 15.23 -8.64 -5.19
CA LYS A 61 14.12 -8.62 -6.15
C LYS A 61 12.78 -9.02 -5.52
N ASP A 62 12.79 -10.02 -4.65
CA ASP A 62 11.58 -10.61 -4.10
C ASP A 62 11.05 -9.74 -2.93
N GLU A 63 11.93 -9.20 -2.11
CA GLU A 63 11.62 -8.19 -1.10
C GLU A 63 11.02 -6.94 -1.73
N LEU A 64 11.71 -6.36 -2.73
CA LEU A 64 11.21 -5.21 -3.47
C LEU A 64 9.83 -5.50 -4.07
N GLY A 65 9.64 -6.68 -4.68
CA GLY A 65 8.36 -7.10 -5.22
C GLY A 65 7.25 -7.15 -4.16
N ARG A 66 7.51 -7.79 -3.01
CA ARG A 66 6.52 -7.90 -1.92
C ARG A 66 6.12 -6.52 -1.37
N HIS A 67 7.09 -5.64 -1.11
CA HIS A 67 6.82 -4.29 -0.62
C HIS A 67 6.04 -3.46 -1.64
N THR A 68 6.43 -3.55 -2.91
CA THR A 68 5.76 -2.86 -4.02
C THR A 68 4.31 -3.31 -4.17
N TRP A 69 4.05 -4.62 -4.17
CA TRP A 69 2.69 -5.14 -4.24
C TRP A 69 1.87 -4.70 -3.03
N GLY A 70 2.45 -4.69 -1.83
CA GLY A 70 1.80 -4.16 -0.63
C GLY A 70 1.36 -2.70 -0.81
N PHE A 71 2.25 -1.85 -1.34
CA PHE A 71 1.94 -0.46 -1.66
C PHE A 71 0.82 -0.34 -2.71
N LEU A 72 0.97 -0.99 -3.87
CA LEU A 72 0.04 -0.87 -5.00
C LEU A 72 -1.37 -1.38 -4.65
N HIS A 73 -1.48 -2.50 -3.95
CA HIS A 73 -2.77 -3.03 -3.52
C HIS A 73 -3.42 -2.15 -2.44
N THR A 74 -2.64 -1.61 -1.50
CA THR A 74 -3.18 -0.66 -0.50
C THR A 74 -3.64 0.64 -1.17
N MET A 75 -2.92 1.13 -2.17
CA MET A 75 -3.34 2.28 -2.97
C MET A 75 -4.65 1.99 -3.72
N ALA A 76 -4.79 0.82 -4.34
CA ALA A 76 -6.02 0.42 -5.02
C ALA A 76 -7.20 0.25 -4.05
N ALA A 77 -6.96 -0.34 -2.88
CA ALA A 77 -7.94 -0.47 -1.80
C ALA A 77 -8.49 0.89 -1.32
N ASN A 78 -7.67 1.94 -1.35
CA ASN A 78 -8.03 3.29 -0.91
C ASN A 78 -8.36 4.24 -2.07
N TYR A 79 -8.46 3.74 -3.30
CA TYR A 79 -8.92 4.54 -4.43
C TYR A 79 -10.40 4.94 -4.25
N PRO A 80 -10.86 6.10 -4.76
CA PRO A 80 -12.26 6.51 -4.56
C PRO A 80 -13.25 5.57 -5.24
N GLU A 81 -14.40 5.34 -4.59
CA GLU A 81 -15.52 4.61 -5.21
C GLU A 81 -16.04 5.31 -6.46
N GLN A 82 -16.09 6.65 -6.41
CA GLN A 82 -16.50 7.53 -7.51
C GLN A 82 -15.40 8.55 -7.81
N PRO A 83 -14.35 8.17 -8.56
CA PRO A 83 -13.25 9.06 -8.90
C PRO A 83 -13.68 10.10 -9.94
N SER A 84 -13.24 11.34 -9.74
CA SER A 84 -13.31 12.37 -10.78
C SER A 84 -12.51 11.96 -12.01
N GLU A 85 -12.85 12.48 -13.20
CA GLU A 85 -12.10 12.15 -14.41
C GLU A 85 -10.59 12.43 -14.28
N GLN A 86 -10.22 13.48 -13.52
CA GLN A 86 -8.82 13.79 -13.26
C GLN A 86 -8.14 12.68 -12.46
N GLN A 87 -8.77 12.20 -11.39
CA GLN A 87 -8.25 11.07 -10.61
C GLN A 87 -8.14 9.78 -11.42
N GLN A 88 -9.04 9.57 -12.40
CA GLN A 88 -8.96 8.43 -13.30
C GLN A 88 -7.75 8.52 -14.23
N ARG A 89 -7.50 9.72 -14.78
CA ARG A 89 -6.32 10.01 -15.63
C ARG A 89 -5.03 9.90 -14.83
N ASP A 90 -4.97 10.55 -13.67
CA ASP A 90 -3.79 10.55 -12.80
C ASP A 90 -3.40 9.13 -12.38
N MET A 91 -4.38 8.27 -12.08
CA MET A 91 -4.10 6.89 -11.69
C MET A 91 -3.59 6.05 -12.88
N LYS A 92 -4.11 6.28 -14.09
CA LYS A 92 -3.57 5.63 -15.30
C LYS A 92 -2.14 6.08 -15.55
N ASP A 93 -1.88 7.38 -15.49
CA ASP A 93 -0.55 7.95 -15.69
C ASP A 93 0.42 7.47 -14.61
N MET A 94 -0.01 7.37 -13.35
CA MET A 94 0.78 6.81 -12.26
C MET A 94 1.23 5.38 -12.57
N MET A 95 0.32 4.50 -13.02
CA MET A 95 0.69 3.11 -13.37
C MET A 95 1.64 3.06 -14.58
N HIS A 96 1.41 3.91 -15.60
CA HIS A 96 2.30 4.02 -16.76
C HIS A 96 3.69 4.53 -16.37
N LEU A 97 3.78 5.53 -15.48
CA LEU A 97 5.04 6.05 -14.95
C LEU A 97 5.74 5.01 -14.05
N PHE A 98 4.99 4.36 -13.17
CA PHE A 98 5.49 3.27 -12.33
C PHE A 98 6.15 2.18 -13.17
N SER A 99 5.51 1.77 -14.27
CA SER A 99 6.07 0.77 -15.20
C SER A 99 7.38 1.20 -15.89
N LYS A 100 7.68 2.51 -15.93
CA LYS A 100 8.95 3.04 -16.47
C LYS A 100 10.04 3.08 -15.41
N PHE A 101 9.68 3.34 -14.15
CA PHE A 101 10.63 3.57 -13.06
C PHE A 101 10.82 2.36 -12.13
N TYR A 102 10.09 1.27 -12.33
CA TYR A 102 10.28 0.07 -11.52
C TYR A 102 11.72 -0.48 -11.66
N PRO A 103 12.50 -0.61 -10.57
CA PRO A 103 13.96 -0.82 -10.67
C PRO A 103 14.43 -2.13 -11.31
N CYS A 104 13.59 -3.17 -11.29
CA CYS A 104 13.90 -4.41 -11.99
C CYS A 104 13.58 -4.25 -13.48
N ASN A 105 14.58 -3.97 -14.31
CA ASN A 105 14.41 -3.66 -15.74
C ASN A 105 13.53 -4.66 -16.50
N TYR A 106 13.79 -5.96 -16.37
CA TYR A 106 13.02 -6.99 -17.07
C TYR A 106 11.61 -7.17 -16.48
N CYS A 107 11.44 -6.97 -15.18
CA CYS A 107 10.12 -6.95 -14.55
C CYS A 107 9.30 -5.75 -15.06
N ALA A 108 9.94 -4.59 -15.21
CA ALA A 108 9.33 -3.35 -15.69
C ALA A 108 8.93 -3.45 -17.17
N GLU A 109 9.79 -4.07 -17.99
CA GLU A 109 9.47 -4.36 -19.40
C GLU A 109 8.28 -5.31 -19.52
N ASP A 110 8.28 -6.42 -18.77
CA ASP A 110 7.16 -7.36 -18.75
C ASP A 110 5.85 -6.69 -18.31
N LEU A 111 5.90 -5.80 -17.31
CA LEU A 111 4.75 -5.01 -16.87
C LEU A 111 4.24 -4.11 -17.99
N ARG A 112 5.13 -3.37 -18.68
CA ARG A 112 4.76 -2.50 -19.81
C ARG A 112 4.09 -3.28 -20.93
N GLU A 113 4.65 -4.43 -21.32
CA GLU A 113 4.04 -5.27 -22.37
C GLU A 113 2.68 -5.83 -21.93
N THR A 114 2.56 -6.23 -20.66
CA THR A 114 1.29 -6.71 -20.11
C THR A 114 0.23 -5.61 -20.10
N MET A 115 0.59 -4.37 -19.72
CA MET A 115 -0.31 -3.22 -19.66
C MET A 115 -0.84 -2.79 -21.05
N LYS A 116 -0.10 -3.03 -22.14
CA LYS A 116 -0.62 -2.80 -23.50
C LYS A 116 -1.85 -3.65 -23.82
N LYS A 117 -1.93 -4.86 -23.23
CA LYS A 117 -3.06 -5.78 -23.41
C LYS A 117 -4.15 -5.56 -22.36
N TYR A 118 -3.75 -5.16 -21.15
CA TYR A 118 -4.62 -4.99 -20.00
C TYR A 118 -4.43 -3.59 -19.41
N GLU A 119 -4.98 -2.58 -20.07
CA GLU A 119 -4.91 -1.17 -19.61
C GLU A 119 -5.50 -1.01 -18.18
N PRO A 120 -4.94 -0.13 -17.34
CA PRO A 120 -5.48 0.15 -16.00
C PRO A 120 -6.95 0.55 -16.04
N GLN A 121 -7.77 -0.18 -15.28
CA GLN A 121 -9.17 0.12 -15.09
C GLN A 121 -9.31 1.01 -13.85
N THR A 122 -9.55 2.31 -14.06
CA THR A 122 -9.57 3.31 -12.98
C THR A 122 -10.95 3.94 -12.80
N GLY A 123 -12.02 3.27 -13.27
CA GLY A 123 -13.39 3.80 -13.22
C GLY A 123 -13.97 3.89 -11.80
N SER A 124 -13.51 3.02 -10.90
CA SER A 124 -13.93 2.96 -9.51
C SER A 124 -12.87 2.25 -8.66
N GLN A 125 -13.02 2.30 -7.33
CA GLN A 125 -12.22 1.52 -6.39
C GLN A 125 -12.23 0.03 -6.72
N GLU A 126 -13.41 -0.53 -7.00
CA GLU A 126 -13.56 -1.95 -7.30
C GLU A 126 -12.85 -2.31 -8.62
N ASP A 127 -13.08 -1.52 -9.68
CA ASP A 127 -12.43 -1.76 -10.98
C ASP A 127 -10.90 -1.79 -10.84
N PHE A 128 -10.34 -0.84 -10.09
CA PHE A 128 -8.91 -0.71 -9.95
C PHE A 128 -8.31 -1.81 -9.06
N SER A 129 -8.96 -2.16 -7.96
CA SER A 129 -8.57 -3.31 -7.13
C SER A 129 -8.62 -4.63 -7.89
N GLN A 130 -9.67 -4.85 -8.67
CA GLN A 130 -9.80 -6.05 -9.51
C GLN A 130 -8.73 -6.11 -10.59
N TRP A 131 -8.46 -4.99 -11.27
CA TRP A 131 -7.38 -4.91 -12.24
C TRP A 131 -6.02 -5.19 -11.59
N MET A 132 -5.72 -4.59 -10.44
CA MET A 132 -4.47 -4.81 -9.70
C MET A 132 -4.29 -6.28 -9.31
N CYS A 133 -5.35 -6.94 -8.84
CA CYS A 133 -5.35 -8.37 -8.53
C CYS A 133 -5.05 -9.23 -9.77
N LYS A 134 -5.72 -8.97 -10.89
CA LYS A 134 -5.51 -9.71 -12.15
C LYS A 134 -4.09 -9.53 -12.67
N MET A 135 -3.54 -8.33 -12.61
CA MET A 135 -2.15 -8.05 -12.98
C MET A 135 -1.15 -8.82 -12.10
N HIS A 136 -1.40 -8.87 -10.78
CA HIS A 136 -0.59 -9.66 -9.86
C HIS A 136 -0.71 -11.18 -10.18
N ASN A 137 -1.90 -11.68 -10.52
CA ASN A 137 -2.07 -13.08 -10.92
C ASN A 137 -1.36 -13.44 -12.22
N ILE A 138 -1.30 -12.53 -13.20
CA ILE A 138 -0.48 -12.73 -14.41
C ILE A 138 0.98 -12.99 -14.03
N VAL A 139 1.52 -12.20 -13.08
CA VAL A 139 2.88 -12.42 -12.58
C VAL A 139 3.00 -13.71 -11.77
N ASN A 140 2.00 -14.06 -10.95
CA ASN A 140 1.98 -15.32 -10.21
C ASN A 140 2.08 -16.53 -11.16
N VAL A 141 1.26 -16.57 -12.20
CA VAL A 141 1.26 -17.64 -13.20
C VAL A 141 2.62 -17.72 -13.91
N LYS A 142 3.19 -16.57 -14.33
CA LYS A 142 4.53 -16.53 -14.95
C LYS A 142 5.63 -17.09 -14.04
N LEU A 143 5.48 -16.94 -12.72
CA LEU A 143 6.41 -17.43 -11.72
C LEU A 143 6.06 -18.82 -11.17
N GLY A 144 5.05 -19.50 -11.72
CA GLY A 144 4.60 -20.82 -11.25
C GLY A 144 3.97 -20.80 -9.86
N LYS A 145 3.43 -19.65 -9.43
CA LYS A 145 2.72 -19.47 -8.16
C LYS A 145 1.21 -19.67 -8.37
N PRO A 146 0.46 -20.10 -7.34
CA PRO A 146 -0.99 -20.17 -7.41
C PRO A 146 -1.58 -18.78 -7.62
N GLU A 147 -2.71 -18.73 -8.31
CA GLU A 147 -3.51 -17.52 -8.41
C GLU A 147 -4.17 -17.18 -7.07
N PHE A 148 -4.29 -15.89 -6.78
CA PHE A 148 -5.07 -15.37 -5.67
C PHE A 148 -6.52 -15.15 -6.10
N ASP A 149 -7.48 -15.48 -5.23
CA ASP A 149 -8.90 -15.20 -5.50
C ASP A 149 -9.20 -13.69 -5.38
N CYS A 150 -9.41 -13.03 -6.52
CA CYS A 150 -9.70 -11.60 -6.56
C CYS A 150 -11.03 -11.22 -5.88
N GLY A 151 -11.93 -12.17 -5.60
CA GLY A 151 -13.10 -11.94 -4.74
C GLY A 151 -12.75 -11.62 -3.28
N LEU A 152 -11.51 -11.90 -2.87
CA LEU A 152 -10.98 -11.65 -1.53
C LEU A 152 -10.07 -10.41 -1.46
N VAL A 153 -9.92 -9.64 -2.56
CA VAL A 153 -8.94 -8.55 -2.64
C VAL A 153 -9.15 -7.47 -1.57
N ASN A 154 -10.41 -7.04 -1.34
CA ASN A 154 -10.71 -6.03 -0.33
C ASN A 154 -10.56 -6.58 1.10
N GLN A 155 -10.86 -7.86 1.35
CA GLN A 155 -10.57 -8.48 2.66
C GLN A 155 -9.06 -8.47 2.94
N ARG A 156 -8.25 -8.81 1.94
CA ARG A 156 -6.79 -8.87 2.08
C ARG A 156 -6.15 -7.50 2.27
N TRP A 157 -6.63 -6.46 1.58
CA TRP A 157 -5.92 -5.19 1.44
C TRP A 157 -6.62 -3.97 2.04
N ARG A 158 -7.89 -4.09 2.47
CA ARG A 158 -8.68 -2.98 3.00
C ARG A 158 -9.34 -3.31 4.34
N ASP A 159 -10.19 -4.33 4.32
CA ASP A 159 -11.22 -4.53 5.35
C ASP A 159 -10.76 -5.47 6.48
N GLY A 160 -9.81 -6.37 6.18
CA GLY A 160 -9.50 -7.51 7.04
C GLY A 160 -10.36 -8.74 6.70
N TRP A 161 -9.92 -9.90 7.19
CA TRP A 161 -10.62 -11.16 6.96
C TRP A 161 -11.91 -11.24 7.77
N LYS A 162 -12.98 -11.78 7.16
CA LYS A 162 -14.31 -11.90 7.79
C LYS A 162 -14.34 -12.78 9.04
N ASP A 163 -13.35 -13.65 9.21
CA ASP A 163 -13.20 -14.50 10.40
C ASP A 163 -12.62 -13.74 11.62
N GLY A 164 -12.26 -12.46 11.45
CA GLY A 164 -11.70 -11.63 12.51
C GLY A 164 -10.22 -11.86 12.77
N SER A 165 -9.50 -12.63 11.94
CA SER A 165 -8.08 -12.95 12.18
C SER A 165 -7.14 -11.72 12.08
N CYS A 166 -7.67 -10.56 11.76
CA CYS A 166 -6.95 -9.29 11.60
C CYS A 166 -7.17 -8.30 12.75
N ASP A 167 -8.06 -8.64 13.69
CA ASP A 167 -8.49 -7.81 14.83
C ASP A 167 -7.85 -8.27 16.15
#